data_AF-A0A4Z0KDD0-F1
#
_entry.id   AF-A0A4Z0KDD0-F1
#
_cell.length_a   1.000
_cell.length_b   1.000
_cell.length_c   1.000
_cell.angle_alpha   90.00
_cell.angle_beta   90.00
_cell.angle_gamma   90.00
#
_symmetry.space_group_name_H-M   'P 1'
#
loop_
_entity.id
_entity.type
_entity.pdbx_description
1 polymer ?
#
loop_
_entity_poly.entity_id
_entity_poly.type
_entity_poly.pdbx_seq_one_letter_code
_entity_poly.pdbx_strand_id
1 'polypeptide(L)'
;MFTEFFLKNAFNLAILFSCGMALLVVRFWLSRNVQWKKGFTFHAAQFFIYAIIIGTIGSILNNAIEDYNLRFISSGVIDFICTSLIALILTIKLFLIINQFEKAQVNKGRDVTSTRILARVIKITIIVAIVLLYGEHFGMSLSGLLTFGGIGGIAVGMAGKDVLSNFFSGIMLYFDRPFSIGDWIRSPDRNIEGTVAEIGWRITRLNTFDNLQLSVQKTLVS
;
A
#
# COMPACT_ATOMS: atom_id res chain seq x y z
N MET A 1 1.92 -44.61 -11.66
CA MET A 1 2.54 -43.41 -12.26
C MET A 1 1.54 -42.29 -12.54
N PHE A 2 0.73 -42.30 -13.62
CA PHE A 2 -0.15 -41.16 -13.93
C PHE A 2 -1.26 -40.95 -12.88
N THR A 3 -1.91 -42.03 -12.43
CA THR A 3 -2.93 -41.97 -11.37
C THR A 3 -2.39 -41.45 -10.03
N GLU A 4 -1.18 -41.86 -9.65
CA GLU A 4 -0.51 -41.41 -8.42
C GLU A 4 -0.16 -39.92 -8.48
N PHE A 5 0.31 -39.43 -9.63
CA PHE A 5 0.55 -38.00 -9.86
C PHE A 5 -0.73 -37.17 -9.67
N PHE A 6 -1.86 -37.65 -10.21
CA PHE A 6 -3.16 -36.99 -10.04
C PHE A 6 -3.63 -37.00 -8.59
N LEU A 7 -3.43 -38.10 -7.86
CA LEU A 7 -3.78 -38.19 -6.44
C LEU A 7 -2.94 -37.25 -5.58
N LYS A 8 -1.62 -37.18 -5.82
CA LYS A 8 -0.69 -36.24 -5.14
C LYS A 8 -1.08 -34.78 -5.36
N ASN A 9 -1.63 -34.45 -6.53
CA ASN A 9 -2.02 -33.08 -6.91
C ASN A 9 -3.53 -32.80 -6.83
N ALA A 10 -4.34 -33.73 -6.32
CA ALA A 10 -5.81 -33.60 -6.33
C ALA A 10 -6.30 -32.32 -5.62
N PHE A 11 -5.67 -31.98 -4.49
CA PHE A 11 -5.94 -30.74 -3.76
C PHE A 11 -5.61 -29.49 -4.58
N ASN A 12 -4.44 -29.44 -5.23
CA ASN A 12 -4.03 -28.31 -6.08
C ASN A 12 -4.95 -28.14 -7.30
N LEU A 13 -5.40 -29.25 -7.90
CA LEU A 13 -6.37 -29.23 -9.00
C LEU A 13 -7.73 -28.70 -8.55
N ALA A 14 -8.19 -29.06 -7.36
CA ALA A 14 -9.42 -28.51 -6.76
C ALA A 14 -9.30 -27.00 -6.50
N ILE A 15 -8.13 -26.52 -6.04
CA ILE A 15 -7.86 -25.09 -5.88
C ILE A 15 -7.91 -24.37 -7.23
N LEU A 16 -7.30 -24.92 -8.29
CA LEU A 16 -7.34 -24.31 -9.62
C LEU A 16 -8.76 -24.21 -10.17
N PHE A 17 -9.55 -25.27 -10.01
CA PHE A 17 -10.95 -25.26 -10.42
C PHE A 17 -11.77 -24.23 -9.65
N SER A 18 -11.61 -24.17 -8.31
CA SER A 18 -12.32 -23.20 -7.47
C SER A 18 -11.91 -21.75 -7.77
N CYS A 19 -10.63 -21.48 -8.01
CA CYS A 19 -10.13 -20.16 -8.41
C CYS A 19 -10.62 -19.76 -9.80
N GLY A 20 -10.66 -20.70 -10.75
CA GLY A 20 -11.23 -20.48 -12.08
C GLY A 20 -12.71 -20.14 -12.01
N MET A 21 -13.47 -20.89 -11.22
CA MET A 21 -14.89 -20.62 -10.95
C MET A 21 -15.08 -19.26 -10.28
N ALA A 22 -14.25 -18.92 -9.28
CA ALA A 22 -14.27 -17.61 -8.63
C ALA A 22 -14.03 -16.47 -9.61
N LEU A 23 -13.08 -16.60 -10.56
CA LEU A 23 -12.88 -15.59 -11.61
C LEU A 23 -14.10 -15.44 -12.51
N LEU A 24 -14.77 -16.53 -12.88
CA LEU A 24 -15.98 -16.49 -13.70
C LEU A 24 -17.14 -15.83 -12.93
N VAL A 25 -17.36 -16.20 -11.68
CA VAL A 25 -18.37 -15.58 -10.80
C VAL A 25 -18.09 -14.10 -10.63
N VAL A 26 -16.84 -13.73 -10.33
CA VAL A 26 -16.44 -12.33 -10.21
C VAL A 26 -16.67 -11.58 -11.53
N ARG A 27 -16.24 -12.12 -12.68
CA ARG A 27 -16.47 -11.51 -14.00
C ARG A 27 -17.95 -11.38 -14.34
N PHE A 28 -18.76 -12.39 -14.03
CA PHE A 28 -20.19 -12.42 -14.29
C PHE A 28 -20.97 -11.46 -13.38
N TRP A 29 -20.70 -11.47 -12.07
CA TRP A 29 -21.32 -10.54 -11.13
C TRP A 29 -21.01 -9.09 -11.48
N LEU A 30 -19.78 -8.84 -11.93
CA LEU A 30 -19.36 -7.53 -12.40
C LEU A 30 -19.99 -7.13 -13.74
N SER A 31 -20.25 -8.07 -14.65
CA SER A 31 -20.94 -7.74 -15.91
C SER A 31 -22.32 -7.12 -15.64
N ARG A 32 -22.98 -7.52 -14.55
CA ARG A 32 -24.26 -6.99 -14.10
C ARG A 32 -24.19 -5.67 -13.32
N ASN A 33 -23.12 -5.38 -12.57
CA ASN A 33 -23.04 -4.19 -11.72
C ASN A 33 -21.81 -3.31 -12.04
N VAL A 34 -22.00 -2.33 -12.93
CA VAL A 34 -20.95 -1.47 -13.53
C VAL A 34 -20.12 -0.69 -12.49
N GLN A 35 -20.71 -0.37 -11.35
CA GLN A 35 -20.12 0.46 -10.29
C GLN A 35 -19.01 -0.25 -9.49
N TRP A 36 -18.99 -1.59 -9.46
CA TRP A 36 -17.97 -2.38 -8.75
C TRP A 36 -16.73 -2.70 -9.58
N LYS A 37 -16.77 -2.50 -10.91
CA LYS A 37 -15.68 -2.85 -11.85
C LYS A 37 -14.35 -2.13 -11.60
N LYS A 38 -14.32 -1.14 -10.70
CA LYS A 38 -13.21 -0.20 -10.52
C LYS A 38 -12.83 0.04 -9.05
N GLY A 39 -13.29 -0.83 -8.15
CA GLY A 39 -12.94 -0.73 -6.73
C GLY A 39 -11.52 -1.23 -6.44
N PHE A 40 -10.89 -0.68 -5.39
CA PHE A 40 -9.64 -1.23 -4.82
C PHE A 40 -9.80 -2.72 -4.47
N THR A 41 -10.91 -3.07 -3.81
CA THR A 41 -11.25 -4.44 -3.38
C THR A 41 -11.28 -5.43 -4.55
N PHE A 42 -11.72 -4.97 -5.73
CA PHE A 42 -11.76 -5.80 -6.93
C PHE A 42 -10.36 -6.12 -7.47
N HIS A 43 -9.49 -5.12 -7.61
CA HIS A 43 -8.12 -5.35 -8.08
C HIS A 43 -7.32 -6.18 -7.08
N ALA A 44 -7.54 -5.98 -5.78
CA ALA A 44 -6.96 -6.80 -4.72
C ALA A 44 -7.42 -8.26 -4.81
N ALA A 45 -8.73 -8.52 -4.90
CA ALA A 45 -9.26 -9.87 -5.04
C ALA A 45 -8.72 -10.58 -6.28
N GLN A 46 -8.68 -9.89 -7.43
CA GLN A 46 -8.09 -10.46 -8.64
C GLN A 46 -6.61 -10.78 -8.49
N PHE A 47 -5.83 -9.90 -7.84
CA PHE A 47 -4.42 -10.18 -7.56
C PHE A 47 -4.26 -11.47 -6.76
N PHE A 48 -4.99 -11.62 -5.65
CA PHE A 48 -4.91 -12.82 -4.83
C PHE A 48 -5.31 -14.09 -5.60
N ILE A 49 -6.37 -14.03 -6.42
CA ILE A 49 -6.76 -15.18 -7.23
C ILE A 49 -5.67 -15.54 -8.25
N TYR A 50 -5.09 -14.57 -8.95
CA TYR A 50 -3.99 -14.85 -9.88
C TYR A 50 -2.74 -15.37 -9.17
N ALA A 51 -2.41 -14.85 -7.98
CA ALA A 51 -1.28 -15.33 -7.19
C ALA A 51 -1.48 -16.79 -6.75
N ILE A 52 -2.69 -17.16 -6.31
CA ILE A 52 -3.04 -18.54 -5.95
C ILE A 52 -2.95 -19.46 -7.17
N ILE A 53 -3.49 -19.04 -8.32
CA ILE A 53 -3.41 -19.83 -9.57
C ILE A 53 -1.95 -20.06 -9.98
N ILE A 54 -1.12 -19.00 -9.99
CA ILE A 54 0.28 -19.11 -10.38
C ILE A 54 1.06 -19.99 -9.39
N GLY A 55 0.87 -19.79 -8.09
CA GLY A 55 1.53 -20.60 -7.06
C GLY A 55 1.14 -22.08 -7.13
N THR A 56 -0.14 -22.38 -7.35
CA THR A 56 -0.61 -23.79 -7.48
C THR A 56 -0.12 -24.44 -8.76
N ILE A 57 -0.09 -23.71 -9.89
CA ILE A 57 0.53 -24.20 -11.14
C ILE A 57 2.02 -24.48 -10.90
N GLY A 58 2.75 -23.56 -10.27
CA GLY A 58 4.16 -23.76 -9.94
C GLY A 58 4.38 -25.02 -9.09
N SER A 59 3.56 -25.23 -8.05
CA SER A 59 3.61 -26.44 -7.23
C SER A 59 3.35 -27.73 -8.03
N ILE A 60 2.34 -27.75 -8.90
CA ILE A 60 2.07 -28.92 -9.76
C ILE A 60 3.24 -29.19 -10.70
N LEU A 61 3.83 -28.16 -11.30
CA LEU A 61 4.97 -28.31 -12.19
C LEU A 61 6.21 -28.81 -11.46
N ASN A 62 6.47 -28.33 -10.25
CA ASN A 62 7.57 -28.82 -9.41
C ASN A 62 7.38 -30.30 -9.04
N ASN A 63 6.17 -30.70 -8.67
CA ASN A 63 5.84 -32.11 -8.44
C ASN A 63 6.04 -32.95 -9.70
N ALA A 64 5.74 -32.42 -10.88
CA ALA A 64 5.96 -33.13 -12.15
C ALA A 64 7.46 -33.26 -12.47
N ILE A 65 8.28 -32.24 -12.20
CA ILE A 65 9.73 -32.35 -12.37
C ILE A 65 10.28 -33.48 -11.50
N GLU A 66 9.85 -33.56 -10.24
CA GLU A 66 10.27 -34.58 -9.29
C GLU A 66 9.81 -35.98 -9.72
N ASP A 67 8.51 -36.17 -10.00
CA ASP A 67 7.92 -37.47 -10.27
C ASP A 67 8.36 -38.07 -11.63
N TYR A 68 8.69 -37.21 -12.62
CA TYR A 68 9.14 -37.62 -13.95
C TYR A 68 10.65 -37.44 -14.19
N ASN A 69 11.41 -37.02 -13.17
CA ASN A 69 12.86 -36.77 -13.24
C ASN A 69 13.29 -35.92 -14.46
N LEU A 70 12.57 -34.82 -14.69
CA LEU A 70 12.79 -33.94 -15.84
C LEU A 70 14.10 -33.17 -15.68
N ARG A 71 15.14 -33.54 -16.43
CA ARG A 71 16.48 -32.92 -16.33
C ARG A 71 16.63 -31.56 -17.02
N PHE A 72 15.67 -31.18 -17.87
CA PHE A 72 15.75 -29.96 -18.68
C PHE A 72 15.29 -28.70 -17.95
N ILE A 73 14.48 -28.84 -16.89
CA ILE A 73 13.89 -27.72 -16.16
C ILE A 73 14.10 -27.95 -14.67
N SER A 74 14.78 -27.01 -14.00
CA SER A 74 14.96 -27.03 -12.55
C SER A 74 13.74 -26.40 -11.85
N SER A 75 13.40 -26.88 -10.66
CA SER A 75 12.39 -26.26 -9.80
C SER A 75 12.70 -24.79 -9.53
N GLY A 76 13.98 -24.43 -9.38
CA GLY A 76 14.40 -23.04 -9.22
C GLY A 76 14.02 -22.12 -10.39
N VAL A 77 14.00 -22.65 -11.63
CA VAL A 77 13.55 -21.88 -12.81
C VAL A 77 12.04 -21.66 -12.77
N ILE A 78 11.28 -22.67 -12.36
CA ILE A 78 9.82 -22.55 -12.21
C ILE A 78 9.46 -21.53 -11.13
N ASP A 79 10.12 -21.62 -9.97
CA ASP A 79 9.90 -20.71 -8.86
C ASP A 79 10.26 -19.27 -9.23
N PHE A 80 11.36 -19.08 -9.96
CA PHE A 80 11.76 -17.78 -10.50
C PHE A 80 10.70 -17.19 -11.44
N ILE A 81 10.17 -18.00 -12.37
CA ILE A 81 9.12 -17.57 -13.31
C ILE A 81 7.83 -17.22 -12.56
N CYS A 82 7.40 -18.08 -11.62
CA CYS A 82 6.18 -17.88 -10.86
C CYS A 82 6.24 -16.61 -9.99
N THR A 83 7.33 -16.43 -9.24
CA THR A 83 7.54 -15.24 -8.39
C THR A 83 7.62 -13.97 -9.22
N SER A 84 8.32 -13.99 -10.36
CA SER A 84 8.39 -12.86 -11.31
C SER A 84 7.02 -12.48 -11.85
N LEU A 85 6.19 -13.45 -12.24
CA LEU A 85 4.82 -13.20 -12.70
C LEU A 85 3.94 -12.61 -11.60
N ILE A 86 4.03 -13.12 -10.36
CA ILE A 86 3.27 -12.60 -9.23
C ILE A 86 3.68 -11.15 -8.94
N ALA A 87 4.98 -10.84 -8.89
CA ALA A 87 5.48 -9.49 -8.67
C ALA A 87 5.06 -8.52 -9.78
N LEU A 88 5.07 -8.96 -11.04
CA LEU A 88 4.60 -8.18 -12.19
C LEU A 88 3.09 -7.89 -12.08
N ILE A 89 2.26 -8.88 -11.78
CA ILE A 89 0.81 -8.71 -11.65
C ILE A 89 0.49 -7.79 -10.47
N LEU A 90 1.20 -7.94 -9.34
CA LEU A 90 1.10 -7.03 -8.19
C LEU A 90 1.35 -5.58 -8.63
N THR A 91 2.46 -5.35 -9.34
CA THR A 91 2.86 -4.02 -9.83
C THR A 91 1.78 -3.42 -10.73
N ILE A 92 1.28 -4.18 -11.71
CA ILE A 92 0.22 -3.73 -12.62
C ILE A 92 -1.05 -3.38 -11.85
N LYS A 93 -1.47 -4.23 -10.90
CA LYS A 93 -2.71 -4.01 -10.12
C LYS A 93 -2.60 -2.78 -9.22
N LEU A 94 -1.48 -2.59 -8.54
CA LEU A 94 -1.21 -1.40 -7.72
C LEU A 94 -1.21 -0.13 -8.59
N PHE A 95 -0.60 -0.17 -9.78
CA PHE A 95 -0.57 0.98 -10.68
C PHE A 95 -1.95 1.33 -11.22
N LEU A 96 -2.78 0.33 -11.53
CA LEU A 96 -4.17 0.54 -11.90
C LEU A 96 -4.96 1.20 -10.77
N ILE A 97 -4.78 0.75 -9.52
CA ILE A 97 -5.41 1.34 -8.34
C ILE A 97 -5.00 2.82 -8.21
N ILE A 98 -3.70 3.13 -8.31
CA ILE A 98 -3.21 4.51 -8.21
C ILE A 98 -3.76 5.39 -9.32
N ASN A 99 -3.79 4.89 -10.56
CA ASN A 99 -4.37 5.64 -11.68
C ASN A 99 -5.87 5.91 -11.49
N GLN A 100 -6.60 4.99 -10.84
CA GLN A 100 -8.01 5.19 -10.49
C GLN A 100 -8.16 6.26 -9.39
N PHE A 101 -7.31 6.22 -8.36
CA PHE A 101 -7.29 7.25 -7.32
C PHE A 101 -6.90 8.62 -7.89
N GLU A 102 -5.88 8.70 -8.76
CA GLU A 102 -5.47 9.93 -9.44
C GLU A 102 -6.66 10.56 -10.18
N LYS A 103 -7.34 9.77 -11.03
CA LYS A 103 -8.54 10.23 -11.75
C LYS A 103 -9.66 10.66 -10.81
N ALA A 104 -9.89 9.92 -9.73
CA ALA A 104 -10.92 10.27 -8.75
C ALA A 104 -10.61 11.59 -8.04
N GLN A 105 -9.34 11.89 -7.75
CA GLN A 105 -8.95 13.17 -7.13
C GLN A 105 -9.10 14.34 -8.10
N VAL A 106 -8.71 14.16 -9.37
CA VAL A 106 -8.91 15.17 -10.42
C VAL A 106 -10.40 15.47 -10.62
N ASN A 107 -11.24 14.44 -10.66
CA ASN A 107 -12.69 14.61 -10.80
C ASN A 107 -13.35 15.32 -9.59
N LYS A 108 -12.71 15.29 -8.42
CA LYS A 108 -13.15 16.04 -7.23
C LYS A 108 -12.68 17.50 -7.25
N GLY A 109 -12.07 17.96 -8.34
CA GLY A 109 -11.58 19.33 -8.50
C GLY A 109 -10.21 19.60 -7.88
N ARG A 110 -9.44 18.56 -7.52
CA ARG A 110 -8.05 18.76 -7.08
C ARG A 110 -7.15 19.13 -8.26
N ASP A 111 -6.12 19.92 -7.98
CA ASP A 111 -5.12 20.32 -8.98
C ASP A 111 -4.50 19.10 -9.69
N VAL A 112 -4.51 19.15 -11.02
CA VAL A 112 -4.06 18.04 -11.89
C VAL A 112 -2.56 17.81 -11.76
N THR A 113 -1.78 18.89 -11.61
CA THR A 113 -0.32 18.80 -11.53
C THR A 113 0.10 18.13 -10.23
N SER A 114 -0.42 18.61 -9.11
CA SER A 114 -0.15 18.09 -7.76
C SER A 114 -0.58 16.63 -7.62
N THR A 115 -1.78 16.29 -8.11
CA THR A 115 -2.29 14.91 -8.07
C THR A 115 -1.43 13.95 -8.89
N ARG A 116 -0.97 14.37 -10.08
CA ARG A 116 -0.08 13.57 -10.92
C ARG A 116 1.30 13.38 -10.30
N ILE A 117 1.88 14.42 -9.68
CA ILE A 117 3.16 14.33 -8.98
C ILE A 117 3.03 13.34 -7.81
N LEU A 118 2.00 13.47 -6.99
CA LEU A 118 1.74 12.56 -5.88
C LEU A 118 1.60 11.10 -6.36
N ALA A 119 0.86 10.86 -7.43
CA ALA A 119 0.73 9.53 -8.02
C ALA A 119 2.07 8.94 -8.49
N ARG A 120 2.97 9.76 -9.05
CA ARG A 120 4.32 9.32 -9.44
C ARG A 120 5.18 8.97 -8.22
N VAL A 121 5.16 9.81 -7.19
CA VAL A 121 5.89 9.55 -5.94
C VAL A 121 5.46 8.20 -5.35
N ILE A 122 4.16 7.96 -5.23
CA ILE A 122 3.62 6.70 -4.71
C ILE A 122 4.07 5.51 -5.58
N LYS A 123 4.03 5.63 -6.91
CA LYS A 123 4.49 4.57 -7.82
C LYS A 123 5.98 4.25 -7.64
N ILE A 124 6.82 5.26 -7.49
CA ILE A 124 8.26 5.08 -7.26
C ILE A 124 8.49 4.38 -5.92
N THR A 125 7.81 4.82 -4.85
CA THR A 125 7.89 4.17 -3.53
C THR A 125 7.51 2.70 -3.61
N ILE A 126 6.46 2.34 -4.35
CA ILE A 126 6.03 0.96 -4.55
C ILE A 126 7.07 0.14 -5.32
N ILE A 127 7.66 0.69 -6.39
CA ILE A 127 8.71 -0.01 -7.14
C ILE A 127 9.89 -0.31 -6.21
N VAL A 128 10.34 0.68 -5.42
CA VAL A 128 11.43 0.48 -4.46
C VAL A 128 11.08 -0.61 -3.45
N ALA A 129 9.86 -0.59 -2.90
CA ALA A 129 9.41 -1.63 -1.96
C ALA A 129 9.37 -3.03 -2.60
N ILE A 130 8.88 -3.16 -3.84
CA ILE A 130 8.84 -4.44 -4.55
C ILE A 130 10.25 -4.96 -4.82
N VAL A 131 11.18 -4.10 -5.24
CA VAL A 131 12.59 -4.47 -5.43
C VAL A 131 13.24 -4.91 -4.13
N LEU A 132 12.97 -4.23 -3.01
CA LEU A 132 13.50 -4.63 -1.70
C LEU A 132 12.95 -5.97 -1.22
N LEU A 133 11.67 -6.25 -1.47
CA LEU A 133 11.00 -7.48 -1.02
C LEU A 133 11.32 -8.69 -1.91
N TYR A 134 11.39 -8.50 -3.23
CA TYR A 134 11.57 -9.59 -4.20
C TYR A 134 12.96 -9.63 -4.81
N GLY A 135 13.83 -8.68 -4.49
CA GLY A 135 15.12 -8.54 -5.17
C GLY A 135 16.04 -9.73 -5.02
N GLU A 136 15.98 -10.43 -3.89
CA GLU A 136 16.76 -11.65 -3.64
C GLU A 136 16.47 -12.73 -4.68
N HIS A 137 15.22 -12.88 -5.12
CA HIS A 137 14.84 -13.82 -6.17
C HIS A 137 15.49 -13.50 -7.52
N PHE A 138 15.90 -12.25 -7.75
CA PHE A 138 16.61 -11.82 -8.95
C PHE A 138 18.14 -11.89 -8.82
N GLY A 139 18.65 -12.55 -7.78
CA GLY A 139 20.09 -12.71 -7.53
C GLY A 139 20.75 -11.49 -6.88
N MET A 140 19.97 -10.53 -6.37
CA MET A 140 20.51 -9.45 -5.55
C MET A 140 20.81 -9.97 -4.13
N SER A 141 21.85 -9.45 -3.48
CA SER A 141 22.16 -9.86 -2.12
C SER A 141 21.14 -9.26 -1.13
N LEU A 142 20.56 -10.11 -0.28
CA LEU A 142 19.65 -9.66 0.79
C LEU A 142 20.33 -8.60 1.68
N SER A 143 21.59 -8.83 2.06
CA SER A 143 22.38 -7.86 2.83
C SER A 143 22.54 -6.52 2.11
N GLY A 144 22.75 -6.53 0.79
CA GLY A 144 22.86 -5.32 -0.02
C GLY A 144 21.54 -4.55 -0.08
N LEU A 145 20.42 -5.26 -0.29
CA LEU A 145 19.07 -4.67 -0.28
C LEU A 145 18.72 -4.08 1.08
N LEU A 146 19.00 -4.79 2.17
CA LEU A 146 18.78 -4.30 3.53
C LEU A 146 19.65 -3.08 3.85
N THR A 147 20.90 -3.07 3.39
CA THR A 147 21.79 -1.91 3.56
C THR A 147 21.26 -0.70 2.80
N PHE A 148 20.91 -0.87 1.52
CA PHE A 148 20.33 0.19 0.69
C PHE A 148 19.00 0.71 1.28
N GLY A 149 18.11 -0.19 1.65
CA GLY A 149 16.83 0.13 2.28
C GLY A 149 16.99 0.82 3.63
N GLY A 150 17.95 0.38 4.45
CA GLY A 150 18.26 0.96 5.75
C GLY A 150 18.79 2.38 5.65
N ILE A 151 19.82 2.62 4.82
CA ILE A 151 20.39 3.96 4.60
C ILE A 151 19.34 4.88 3.98
N GLY A 152 18.62 4.42 2.96
CA GLY A 152 17.54 5.19 2.32
C GLY A 152 16.41 5.52 3.29
N GLY A 153 16.01 4.57 4.13
CA GLY A 153 15.00 4.75 5.16
C GLY A 153 15.39 5.79 6.20
N ILE A 154 16.65 5.76 6.67
CA ILE A 154 17.18 6.78 7.59
C ILE A 154 17.14 8.17 6.95
N ALA A 155 17.62 8.30 5.71
CA ALA A 155 17.62 9.58 4.99
C ALA A 155 16.19 10.15 4.83
N VAL A 156 15.24 9.32 4.40
CA VAL A 156 13.82 9.72 4.26
C VAL A 156 13.20 10.06 5.62
N GLY A 157 13.49 9.28 6.66
CA GLY A 157 12.99 9.53 8.01
C GLY A 157 13.52 10.84 8.60
N MET A 158 14.79 11.15 8.41
CA MET A 158 15.40 12.41 8.82
C MET A 158 14.79 13.60 8.07
N ALA A 159 14.60 13.47 6.75
CA ALA A 159 13.97 14.52 5.94
C ALA A 159 12.50 14.76 6.32
N GLY A 160 11.78 13.70 6.74
CA GLY A 160 10.37 13.77 7.15
C GLY A 160 10.14 14.08 8.62
N LYS A 161 11.20 14.26 9.43
CA LYS A 161 11.12 14.35 10.89
C LYS A 161 10.11 15.40 11.38
N ASP A 162 10.11 16.59 10.79
CA ASP A 162 9.22 17.68 11.21
C ASP A 162 7.75 17.37 10.93
N VAL A 163 7.46 16.71 9.81
CA VAL A 163 6.10 16.30 9.45
C VAL A 163 5.59 15.25 10.42
N LEU A 164 6.41 14.24 10.75
CA LEU A 164 6.05 13.22 11.73
C LEU A 164 5.86 13.82 13.13
N SER A 165 6.76 14.73 13.54
CA SER A 165 6.65 15.44 14.83
C SER A 165 5.31 16.17 14.94
N ASN A 166 4.95 16.97 13.93
CA ASN A 166 3.68 17.70 13.90
C ASN A 166 2.46 16.76 13.93
N PHE A 167 2.54 15.61 13.27
CA PHE A 167 1.48 14.60 13.29
C PHE A 167 1.28 14.00 14.68
N PHE A 168 2.37 13.59 15.34
CA PHE A 168 2.30 13.02 16.70
C PHE A 168 1.85 14.05 17.73
N SER A 169 2.28 15.30 17.65
CA SER A 169 1.74 16.40 18.48
C SER A 169 0.23 16.56 18.28
N GLY A 170 -0.24 16.38 17.04
CA GLY A 170 -1.66 16.37 16.68
C GLY A 170 -2.46 15.27 17.39
N ILE A 171 -1.93 14.06 17.40
CA ILE A 171 -2.51 12.89 18.08
C ILE A 171 -2.52 13.11 19.59
N MET A 172 -1.40 13.56 20.17
CA MET A 172 -1.29 13.78 21.61
C MET A 172 -2.33 14.78 22.09
N LEU A 173 -2.50 15.90 21.39
CA LEU A 173 -3.53 16.90 21.73
C LEU A 173 -4.96 16.36 21.64
N TYR A 174 -5.22 15.39 20.76
CA TYR A 174 -6.55 14.77 20.68
C TYR A 174 -6.84 13.89 21.89
N PHE A 175 -5.84 13.16 22.38
CA PHE A 175 -5.98 12.25 23.52
C PHE A 175 -5.88 12.96 24.86
N ASP A 176 -4.88 13.83 25.03
CA ASP A 176 -4.63 14.52 26.30
C ASP A 176 -5.62 15.64 26.57
N ARG A 177 -6.25 16.19 25.51
CA ARG A 177 -7.14 17.37 25.56
C ARG A 177 -6.69 18.39 26.63
N PRO A 178 -5.44 18.89 26.59
CA PRO A 178 -4.93 19.78 27.63
C PRO A 178 -5.71 21.10 27.71
N PHE A 179 -6.50 21.40 26.69
CA PHE A 179 -7.47 22.49 26.64
C PHE A 179 -8.65 22.09 25.76
N SER A 180 -9.83 22.60 26.09
CA SER A 180 -11.10 22.42 25.39
C SER A 180 -11.49 23.69 24.63
N ILE A 181 -12.46 23.55 23.71
CA ILE A 181 -13.09 24.72 23.09
C ILE A 181 -13.70 25.59 24.19
N GLY A 182 -13.39 26.89 24.18
CA GLY A 182 -13.79 27.82 25.22
C GLY A 182 -12.72 28.09 26.29
N ASP A 183 -11.64 27.30 26.34
CA ASP A 183 -10.54 27.58 27.26
C ASP A 183 -9.70 28.76 26.77
N TRP A 184 -9.34 29.64 27.69
CA TRP A 184 -8.35 30.68 27.47
C TRP A 184 -6.95 30.10 27.63
N ILE A 185 -6.14 30.20 26.59
CA ILE A 185 -4.77 29.66 26.57
C ILE A 185 -3.76 30.78 26.29
N ARG A 186 -2.60 30.67 26.94
CA ARG A 186 -1.48 31.61 26.78
C ARG A 186 -0.16 30.84 26.73
N SER A 187 0.65 31.12 25.71
CA SER A 187 2.03 30.64 25.58
C SER A 187 2.98 31.83 25.67
N PRO A 188 3.66 32.03 26.82
CA PRO A 188 4.61 33.12 27.02
C PRO A 188 5.77 33.08 26.02
N ASP A 189 6.23 31.89 25.66
CA ASP A 189 7.42 31.68 24.83
C ASP A 189 7.18 32.00 23.35
N ARG A 190 5.92 31.98 22.91
CA ARG A 190 5.56 32.15 21.49
C ARG A 190 4.62 33.32 21.22
N ASN A 191 4.32 34.12 22.24
CA ASN A 191 3.41 35.28 22.18
C ASN A 191 2.03 34.91 21.60
N ILE A 192 1.51 33.75 21.99
CA ILE A 192 0.21 33.24 21.56
C ILE A 192 -0.74 33.39 22.73
N GLU A 193 -1.84 34.11 22.55
CA GLU A 193 -2.85 34.34 23.58
C GLU A 193 -4.23 34.47 22.95
N GLY A 194 -5.21 33.72 23.47
CA GLY A 194 -6.58 33.76 22.96
C GLY A 194 -7.45 32.62 23.47
N THR A 195 -8.74 32.71 23.15
CA THR A 195 -9.72 31.67 23.51
C THR A 195 -9.84 30.66 22.37
N VAL A 196 -9.86 29.37 22.69
CA VAL A 196 -9.92 28.28 21.69
C VAL A 196 -11.29 28.28 21.01
N ALA A 197 -11.31 28.58 19.71
CA ALA A 197 -12.53 28.61 18.90
C ALA A 197 -12.81 27.27 18.21
N GLU A 198 -11.76 26.62 17.67
CA GLU A 198 -11.90 25.36 16.96
C GLU A 198 -10.60 24.55 17.04
N ILE A 199 -10.71 23.24 17.25
CA ILE A 199 -9.57 22.31 17.28
C ILE A 199 -9.63 21.43 16.02
N GLY A 200 -8.82 21.76 15.01
CA GLY A 200 -8.66 20.94 13.81
C GLY A 200 -7.58 19.86 13.96
N TRP A 201 -7.44 18.99 12.95
CA TRP A 201 -6.42 17.93 12.97
C TRP A 201 -4.98 18.45 12.86
N ARG A 202 -4.75 19.57 12.14
CA ARG A 202 -3.43 20.19 11.93
C ARG A 202 -3.23 21.53 12.64
N ILE A 203 -4.31 22.28 12.84
CA ILE A 203 -4.26 23.69 13.28
C ILE A 203 -5.34 23.89 14.34
N THR A 204 -5.04 24.68 15.36
CA THR A 204 -6.03 25.20 16.31
C THR A 204 -6.31 26.67 15.98
N ARG A 205 -7.59 27.05 15.92
CA ARG A 205 -8.01 28.44 15.72
C ARG A 205 -8.28 29.09 17.06
N LEU A 206 -7.66 30.25 17.26
CA LEU A 206 -7.83 31.07 18.47
C LEU A 206 -8.49 32.39 18.09
N ASN A 207 -9.40 32.86 18.93
CA ASN A 207 -9.87 34.25 18.90
C ASN A 207 -9.05 35.05 19.90
N THR A 208 -8.30 36.04 19.40
CA THR A 208 -7.55 36.97 20.24
C THR A 208 -8.49 38.04 20.82
N PHE A 209 -8.01 38.79 21.81
CA PHE A 209 -8.78 39.89 22.43
C PHE A 209 -9.14 41.00 21.45
N ASP A 210 -8.36 41.17 20.38
CA ASP A 210 -8.62 42.13 19.30
C ASP A 210 -9.62 41.59 18.26
N ASN A 211 -10.29 40.46 18.54
CA ASN A 211 -11.21 39.77 17.63
C ASN A 211 -10.54 39.30 16.32
N LEU A 212 -9.21 39.13 16.32
CA LEU A 212 -8.45 38.56 15.20
C LEU A 212 -8.40 37.04 15.33
N GLN A 213 -8.53 36.35 14.20
CA GLN A 213 -8.50 34.89 14.16
C GLN A 213 -7.06 34.41 13.91
N LEU A 214 -6.41 33.85 14.93
CA LEU A 214 -5.05 33.33 14.85
C LEU A 214 -5.07 31.82 14.56
N SER A 215 -4.40 31.41 13.48
CA SER A 215 -4.25 29.99 13.11
C SER A 215 -2.89 29.46 13.57
N VAL A 216 -2.89 28.65 14.62
CA VAL A 216 -1.65 28.18 15.27
C VAL A 216 -1.43 26.70 14.98
N GLN A 217 -0.21 26.35 14.56
CA GLN A 217 0.20 24.95 14.43
C GLN A 217 0.33 24.31 15.81
N LYS A 218 -0.17 23.08 15.94
CA LYS A 218 -0.26 22.38 17.23
C LYS A 218 1.06 22.23 18.00
N THR A 219 2.18 22.07 17.31
CA THR A 219 3.55 22.02 17.90
C THR A 219 3.96 23.31 18.62
N LEU A 220 3.23 24.41 18.41
CA LEU A 220 3.48 25.70 19.03
C LEU A 220 2.70 25.87 20.35
N VAL A 221 1.76 24.97 20.65
CA VAL A 221 0.85 25.08 21.82
C VAL A 221 1.18 24.07 22.92
N SER A 222 1.97 23.04 22.61
CA SER A 222 2.55 22.09 23.57
C SER A 222 3.83 22.63 24.20
#